data_AF-A0A7C1ZPS2-F1
#
_entry.id   AF-A0A7C1ZPS2-F1
#
_cell.length_a   1.000
_cell.length_b   1.000
_cell.length_c   1.000
_cell.angle_alpha   90.00
_cell.angle_beta   90.00
_cell.angle_gamma   90.00
#
_symmetry.space_group_name_H-M   'P 1'
#
loop_
_entity.id
_entity.type
_entity.pdbx_description
1 polymer ?
#
loop_
_entity_poly.entity_id
_entity_poly.type
_entity_poly.pdbx_seq_one_letter_code
_entity_poly.pdbx_strand_id
1 'polypeptide(L)'
;MIESAFRELMKGVYTCVPGYVISLIDSGSKQRAQIQVGIERVDVNGASFALKPIIDVPVHFPGGDYCIEYEINKGCEGLIVFSQRCTDGWKNTGGIAQNPIGRMHDLQDAFFIPGFRSNGNVLADFQNNGIRLRNKTGSQFAWLKNDDSIEIENGLGHIRMAADGTVTINNVVITPEGLITTPENIVWGDGAISGEDHVHSGVDPGAGNSGPPV
;
A
#
# COMPACT_ATOMS: atom_id res chain seq x y z
N MET A 1 -9.64 -29.35 37.86
CA MET A 1 -8.71 -28.45 38.58
C MET A 1 -7.42 -28.20 37.81
N ILE A 2 -6.74 -29.21 37.27
CA ILE A 2 -5.51 -29.01 36.47
C ILE A 2 -5.80 -28.32 35.13
N GLU A 3 -6.85 -28.74 34.40
CA GLU A 3 -7.21 -28.14 33.10
C GLU A 3 -7.56 -26.64 33.21
N SER A 4 -8.32 -26.27 34.24
CA SER A 4 -8.67 -24.87 34.50
C SER A 4 -7.44 -24.04 34.86
N ALA A 5 -6.56 -24.55 35.72
CA ALA A 5 -5.30 -23.88 36.06
C ALA A 5 -4.39 -23.73 34.83
N PHE A 6 -4.28 -24.76 34.00
CA PHE A 6 -3.52 -24.71 32.75
C PHE A 6 -4.10 -23.68 31.78
N ARG A 7 -5.43 -23.65 31.59
CA ARG A 7 -6.10 -22.65 30.76
C ARG A 7 -5.83 -21.22 31.24
N GLU A 8 -5.85 -20.98 32.56
CA GLU A 8 -5.53 -19.66 33.11
C GLU A 8 -4.06 -19.27 32.90
N LEU A 9 -3.12 -20.20 33.07
CA LEU A 9 -1.70 -19.96 32.76
C LEU A 9 -1.49 -19.65 31.28
N MET A 10 -2.20 -20.34 30.39
CA MET A 10 -2.14 -20.10 28.95
C MET A 10 -2.63 -18.71 28.54
N LYS A 11 -3.50 -18.05 29.33
CA LYS A 11 -3.87 -16.64 29.08
C LYS A 11 -2.69 -15.66 29.27
N GLY A 12 -1.61 -16.10 29.93
CA GLY A 12 -0.36 -15.34 30.07
C GLY A 12 0.62 -15.56 28.93
N VAL A 13 0.36 -16.50 28.02
CA VAL A 13 1.26 -16.84 26.91
C VAL A 13 0.79 -16.12 25.65
N TYR A 14 1.39 -14.97 25.36
CA TYR A 14 1.06 -14.21 24.14
C TYR A 14 1.77 -14.80 22.91
N THR A 15 0.99 -15.05 21.85
CA THR A 15 1.48 -15.64 20.59
C THR A 15 1.18 -14.71 19.42
N CYS A 16 -0.10 -14.52 19.10
CA CYS A 16 -0.57 -13.48 18.20
C CYS A 16 -2.03 -13.11 18.50
N VAL A 17 -2.45 -11.90 18.13
CA VAL A 17 -3.83 -11.41 18.30
C VAL A 17 -4.09 -10.30 17.28
N PRO A 18 -5.31 -10.14 16.73
CA PRO A 18 -5.61 -8.98 15.90
C PRO A 18 -5.63 -7.69 16.73
N GLY A 19 -5.35 -6.57 16.07
CA GLY A 19 -5.37 -5.26 16.69
C GLY A 19 -5.31 -4.14 15.67
N TYR A 20 -5.15 -2.92 16.18
CA TYR A 20 -5.12 -1.73 15.33
C TYR A 20 -4.22 -0.63 15.90
N VAL A 21 -3.76 0.24 15.01
CA VAL A 21 -2.90 1.39 15.34
C VAL A 21 -3.71 2.49 16.05
N ILE A 22 -3.26 2.96 17.21
CA ILE A 22 -3.90 4.05 17.96
C ILE A 22 -3.23 5.40 17.67
N SER A 23 -1.90 5.42 17.70
CA SER A 23 -1.09 6.60 17.39
C SER A 23 -0.19 6.32 16.22
N LEU A 24 0.05 7.35 15.42
CA LEU A 24 0.88 7.29 14.22
C LEU A 24 2.26 6.74 14.53
N ILE A 25 2.85 6.17 13.48
CA ILE A 25 4.25 5.81 13.46
C ILE A 25 5.07 7.09 13.56
N ASP A 26 6.06 7.11 14.45
CA ASP A 26 7.04 8.20 14.46
C ASP A 26 7.73 8.26 13.09
N SER A 27 7.28 9.19 12.25
CA SER A 27 7.69 9.39 10.87
C SER A 27 9.14 9.84 10.74
N GLY A 28 9.82 10.13 11.87
CA GLY A 28 11.14 10.72 11.89
C GLY A 28 12.31 9.80 12.22
N SER A 29 12.12 8.59 12.78
CA SER A 29 13.32 7.79 13.14
C SER A 29 13.16 6.31 13.45
N LYS A 30 12.01 5.82 13.95
CA LYS A 30 11.97 4.48 14.56
C LYS A 30 11.01 3.48 13.94
N GLN A 31 10.07 3.88 13.09
CA GLN A 31 9.03 2.96 12.56
C GLN A 31 8.31 2.20 13.69
N ARG A 32 7.90 2.93 14.74
CA ARG A 32 7.24 2.41 15.96
C ARG A 32 5.85 2.99 16.11
N ALA A 33 4.88 2.18 16.55
CA ALA A 33 3.51 2.59 16.80
C ALA A 33 3.02 2.21 18.20
N GLN A 34 1.92 2.84 18.62
CA GLN A 34 1.10 2.33 19.72
C GLN A 34 -0.04 1.49 19.15
N ILE A 35 -0.18 0.26 19.65
CA ILE A 35 -1.11 -0.73 19.13
C ILE A 35 -2.12 -1.14 20.21
N GLN A 36 -3.40 -1.15 19.84
CA GLN A 36 -4.49 -1.70 20.66
C GLN A 36 -4.74 -3.15 20.29
N VAL A 37 -4.83 -4.02 21.29
CA VAL A 37 -5.36 -5.37 21.09
C VAL A 37 -6.87 -5.27 20.83
N GLY A 38 -7.34 -5.89 19.74
CA GLY A 38 -8.73 -5.82 19.28
C GLY A 38 -9.68 -6.83 19.93
N ILE A 39 -9.20 -7.63 20.88
CA ILE A 39 -9.95 -8.67 21.57
C ILE A 39 -9.93 -8.43 23.08
N GLU A 40 -11.09 -8.44 23.71
CA GLU A 40 -11.22 -8.33 25.17
C GLU A 40 -10.67 -9.58 25.86
N ARG A 41 -10.10 -9.38 27.05
CA ARG A 41 -9.67 -10.47 27.94
C ARG A 41 -10.75 -10.72 28.98
N VAL A 42 -10.93 -11.99 29.33
CA VAL A 42 -11.85 -12.42 30.40
C VAL A 42 -11.03 -12.91 31.59
N ASP A 43 -11.26 -12.33 32.77
CA ASP A 43 -10.60 -12.74 34.02
C ASP A 43 -11.16 -14.06 34.58
N VAL A 44 -10.68 -14.47 35.75
CA VAL A 44 -11.14 -15.69 36.44
C VAL A 44 -12.58 -15.58 36.98
N ASN A 45 -13.09 -14.36 37.14
CA ASN A 45 -14.43 -14.06 37.62
C ASN A 45 -15.44 -13.85 36.47
N GLY A 46 -14.99 -13.95 35.21
CA GLY A 46 -15.82 -13.73 34.04
C GLY A 46 -15.94 -12.26 33.59
N ALA A 47 -15.18 -11.34 34.19
CA ALA A 47 -15.19 -9.94 33.80
C ALA A 47 -14.38 -9.73 32.52
N SER A 48 -15.00 -9.12 31.51
CA SER A 48 -14.34 -8.70 30.27
C SER A 48 -13.68 -7.33 30.43
N PHE A 49 -12.48 -7.17 29.88
CA PHE A 49 -11.78 -5.89 29.85
C PHE A 49 -10.88 -5.76 28.62
N ALA A 50 -10.73 -4.54 28.13
CA ALA A 50 -9.75 -4.21 27.11
C ALA A 50 -8.34 -4.12 27.73
N LEU A 51 -7.35 -4.68 27.04
CA LEU A 51 -5.95 -4.51 27.41
C LEU A 51 -5.51 -3.06 27.18
N LYS A 52 -4.55 -2.59 27.98
CA LYS A 52 -3.93 -1.28 27.72
C LYS A 52 -3.17 -1.32 26.38
N PRO A 53 -3.06 -0.18 25.69
CA PRO A 53 -2.23 -0.06 24.49
C PRO A 53 -0.80 -0.52 24.73
N ILE A 54 -0.24 -1.21 23.74
CA ILE A 54 1.17 -1.58 23.69
C ILE A 54 1.93 -0.44 23.04
N ILE A 55 3.02 0.01 23.66
CA ILE A 55 3.84 1.12 23.16
C ILE A 55 5.11 0.60 22.50
N ASP A 56 5.76 1.44 21.68
CA ASP A 56 7.05 1.13 21.06
C ASP A 56 7.06 -0.21 20.29
N VAL A 57 5.98 -0.46 19.53
CA VAL A 57 5.82 -1.68 18.73
C VAL A 57 6.44 -1.45 17.34
N PRO A 58 7.47 -2.21 16.93
CA PRO A 58 7.99 -2.19 15.56
C PRO A 58 6.91 -2.59 14.56
N VAL A 59 6.78 -1.79 13.51
CA VAL A 59 5.83 -2.06 12.43
C VAL A 59 6.57 -2.69 11.24
N HIS A 60 6.02 -3.77 10.71
CA HIS A 60 6.58 -4.47 9.56
C HIS A 60 6.36 -3.67 8.27
N PHE A 61 7.48 -3.38 7.60
CA PHE A 61 7.55 -2.94 6.22
C PHE A 61 8.42 -3.97 5.47
N PRO A 62 7.92 -4.61 4.40
CA PRO A 62 8.69 -5.61 3.68
C PRO A 62 9.85 -4.94 2.93
N GLY A 63 11.06 -5.50 3.06
CA GLY A 63 12.24 -4.97 2.37
C GLY A 63 13.61 -5.41 2.89
N GLY A 64 14.64 -4.77 2.33
CA GLY A 64 16.08 -4.94 2.57
C GLY A 64 16.86 -3.89 1.79
N ASP A 65 17.61 -4.29 0.75
CA ASP A 65 18.22 -3.34 -0.20
C ASP A 65 17.19 -2.50 -0.96
N TYR A 66 15.99 -3.07 -1.12
CA TYR A 66 14.79 -2.39 -1.64
C TYR A 66 13.66 -2.57 -0.62
N CYS A 67 12.88 -1.53 -0.40
CA CYS A 67 11.81 -1.52 0.60
C CYS A 67 10.50 -1.05 -0.03
N ILE A 68 9.37 -1.56 0.49
CA ILE A 68 8.04 -1.05 0.19
C ILE A 68 7.54 -0.31 1.42
N GLU A 69 7.34 1.00 1.27
CA GLU A 69 6.75 1.85 2.28
C GLU A 69 5.29 2.12 1.93
N TYR A 70 4.44 2.19 2.97
CA TYR A 70 3.04 2.54 2.82
C TYR A 70 2.56 3.34 4.02
N GLU A 71 1.59 4.22 3.78
CA GLU A 71 1.01 5.07 4.80
C GLU A 71 0.19 4.25 5.80
N ILE A 72 0.48 4.40 7.10
CA ILE A 72 -0.21 3.71 8.19
C ILE A 72 -0.86 4.73 9.10
N ASN A 73 -2.18 4.85 8.95
CA ASN A 73 -3.00 5.76 9.73
C ASN A 73 -3.60 5.10 10.97
N LYS A 74 -4.08 5.93 11.90
CA LYS A 74 -4.90 5.48 13.04
C LYS A 74 -6.06 4.61 12.55
N GLY A 75 -6.30 3.50 13.25
CA GLY A 75 -7.31 2.51 12.88
C GLY A 75 -6.85 1.52 11.80
N CYS A 76 -5.61 1.60 11.32
CA CYS A 76 -5.06 0.53 10.48
C CYS A 76 -5.03 -0.78 11.26
N GLU A 77 -5.80 -1.76 10.81
CA GLU A 77 -5.86 -3.10 11.38
C GLU A 77 -4.70 -3.97 10.91
N GLY A 78 -4.36 -4.96 11.73
CA GLY A 78 -3.29 -5.90 11.45
C GLY A 78 -3.20 -7.00 12.50
N LEU A 79 -2.15 -7.80 12.36
CA LEU A 79 -1.81 -8.87 13.30
C LEU A 79 -0.71 -8.38 14.24
N ILE A 80 -0.92 -8.56 15.54
CA ILE A 80 0.12 -8.39 16.55
C ILE A 80 0.76 -9.75 16.77
N VAL A 81 2.08 -9.83 16.67
CA VAL A 81 2.86 -11.06 16.92
C VAL A 81 3.79 -10.81 18.10
N PHE A 82 3.89 -11.78 19.00
CA PHE A 82 4.70 -11.65 20.21
C PHE A 82 5.93 -12.56 20.13
N SER A 83 7.07 -12.02 20.54
CA SER A 83 8.32 -12.77 20.57
C SER A 83 8.36 -13.77 21.73
N GLN A 84 9.00 -14.91 21.49
CA GLN A 84 9.33 -15.89 22.54
C GLN A 84 10.31 -15.36 23.59
N ARG A 85 11.00 -14.24 23.33
CA ARG A 85 12.03 -13.63 24.18
C ARG A 85 11.91 -12.12 24.17
N CYS A 86 12.44 -11.49 25.22
CA CYS A 86 12.58 -10.04 25.30
C CYS A 86 13.26 -9.45 24.06
N THR A 87 12.65 -8.42 23.50
CA THR A 87 13.07 -7.74 22.27
C THR A 87 13.77 -6.40 22.53
N ASP A 88 13.75 -5.90 23.77
CA ASP A 88 14.23 -4.57 24.15
C ASP A 88 15.69 -4.33 23.74
N GLY A 89 16.56 -5.32 23.94
CA GLY A 89 17.96 -5.24 23.52
C GLY A 89 18.07 -5.04 22.01
N TRP A 90 17.39 -5.90 21.24
CA TRP A 90 17.44 -5.88 19.78
C TRP A 90 16.83 -4.60 19.19
N LYS A 91 15.73 -4.09 19.76
CA LYS A 91 15.08 -2.84 19.31
C LYS A 91 16.04 -1.64 19.33
N ASN A 92 17.04 -1.66 20.21
CA ASN A 92 18.00 -0.56 20.40
C ASN A 92 19.32 -0.78 19.65
N THR A 93 19.83 -2.01 19.58
CA THR A 93 21.18 -2.28 19.05
C THR A 93 21.18 -2.87 17.65
N GLY A 94 20.08 -3.51 17.24
CA GLY A 94 20.11 -4.46 16.12
C GLY A 94 21.09 -5.62 16.37
N GLY A 95 21.31 -6.44 15.34
CA GLY A 95 22.27 -7.55 15.38
C GLY A 95 22.03 -8.55 16.51
N ILE A 96 23.12 -9.13 17.04
CA ILE A 96 23.08 -9.96 18.24
C ILE A 96 22.97 -9.04 19.46
N ALA A 97 21.87 -9.14 20.20
CA ALA A 97 21.60 -8.31 21.37
C ALA A 97 21.59 -9.12 22.67
N GLN A 98 21.98 -8.49 23.78
CA GLN A 98 21.82 -9.07 25.11
C GLN A 98 20.33 -9.19 25.43
N ASN A 99 19.97 -10.21 26.21
CA ASN A 99 18.63 -10.35 26.75
C ASN A 99 18.58 -9.64 28.13
N PRO A 100 18.06 -8.40 28.21
CA PRO A 100 18.14 -7.63 29.45
C PRO A 100 17.22 -8.19 30.55
N ILE A 101 16.13 -8.87 30.17
CA ILE A 101 15.10 -9.35 31.08
C ILE A 101 14.56 -10.69 30.56
N GLY A 102 14.46 -11.71 31.41
CA GLY A 102 13.96 -13.06 31.07
C GLY A 102 12.47 -13.17 30.74
N ARG A 103 11.88 -12.18 30.04
CA ARG A 103 10.50 -12.24 29.55
C ARG A 103 10.36 -13.28 28.44
N MET A 104 9.21 -13.95 28.43
CA MET A 104 8.83 -14.95 27.43
C MET A 104 7.38 -14.72 27.04
N HIS A 105 7.08 -14.60 25.75
CA HIS A 105 5.72 -14.45 25.26
C HIS A 105 4.98 -13.29 25.94
N ASP A 106 5.65 -12.15 26.09
CA ASP A 106 5.12 -10.99 26.83
C ASP A 106 4.46 -9.97 25.88
N LEU A 107 3.47 -9.25 26.40
CA LEU A 107 2.74 -8.21 25.66
C LEU A 107 3.66 -7.08 25.14
N GLN A 108 4.74 -6.75 25.86
CA GLN A 108 5.66 -5.68 25.46
C GLN A 108 6.63 -6.08 24.33
N ASP A 109 6.76 -7.39 24.09
CA ASP A 109 7.64 -7.95 23.07
C ASP A 109 6.89 -8.20 21.76
N ALA A 110 6.08 -7.20 21.39
CA ALA A 110 5.19 -7.23 20.23
C ALA A 110 5.85 -6.68 18.96
N PHE A 111 5.37 -7.17 17.82
CA PHE A 111 5.56 -6.66 16.48
C PHE A 111 4.18 -6.50 15.81
N PHE A 112 4.06 -5.56 14.87
CA PHE A 112 2.80 -5.34 14.17
C PHE A 112 2.94 -5.57 12.66
N ILE A 113 2.10 -6.45 12.12
CA ILE A 113 1.99 -6.72 10.69
C ILE A 113 0.69 -6.07 10.18
N PRO A 114 0.77 -4.92 9.50
CA PRO A 114 -0.41 -4.22 8.99
C PRO A 114 -1.05 -4.98 7.83
N GLY A 115 -2.37 -4.85 7.68
CA GLY A 115 -3.08 -5.24 6.45
C GLY A 115 -4.12 -6.34 6.61
N PHE A 116 -4.10 -7.13 7.69
CA PHE A 116 -5.24 -8.00 8.04
C PHE A 116 -6.46 -7.13 8.37
N ARG A 117 -7.64 -7.53 7.91
CA ARG A 117 -8.86 -6.71 8.02
C ARG A 117 -10.01 -7.50 8.62
N SER A 118 -10.77 -6.86 9.48
CA SER A 118 -12.07 -7.33 9.93
C SER A 118 -13.13 -7.13 8.84
N ASN A 119 -14.26 -7.81 8.97
CA ASN A 119 -15.39 -7.65 8.03
C ASN A 119 -15.91 -6.20 7.97
N GLY A 120 -15.73 -5.42 9.04
CA GLY A 120 -16.15 -4.01 9.09
C GLY A 120 -15.20 -3.05 8.36
N ASN A 121 -13.96 -3.48 8.08
CA ASN A 121 -12.90 -2.65 7.49
C ASN A 121 -12.37 -3.24 6.17
N VAL A 122 -13.16 -4.07 5.50
CA VAL A 122 -12.81 -4.61 4.18
C VAL A 122 -12.48 -3.51 3.18
N LEU A 123 -11.66 -3.87 2.19
CA LEU A 123 -11.34 -2.99 1.08
C LEU A 123 -12.59 -2.75 0.23
N ALA A 124 -13.03 -1.49 0.13
CA ALA A 124 -14.07 -1.09 -0.81
C ALA A 124 -13.62 -1.42 -2.24
N ASP A 125 -14.55 -1.93 -3.06
CA ASP A 125 -14.31 -2.31 -4.46
C ASP A 125 -13.09 -3.22 -4.65
N PHE A 126 -12.93 -4.19 -3.73
CA PHE A 126 -11.93 -5.25 -3.89
C PHE A 126 -12.23 -6.07 -5.14
N GLN A 127 -11.17 -6.38 -5.88
CA GLN A 127 -11.23 -7.12 -7.14
C GLN A 127 -10.14 -8.20 -7.11
N ASN A 128 -10.52 -9.44 -7.44
CA ASN A 128 -9.66 -10.61 -7.33
C ASN A 128 -9.18 -11.09 -8.71
N ASN A 129 -8.53 -10.21 -9.46
CA ASN A 129 -8.16 -10.42 -10.86
C ASN A 129 -6.81 -9.79 -11.20
N GLY A 130 -5.84 -9.89 -10.29
CA GLY A 130 -4.47 -9.44 -10.53
C GLY A 130 -3.81 -8.79 -9.32
N ILE A 131 -2.70 -8.08 -9.56
CA ILE A 131 -1.94 -7.34 -8.56
C ILE A 131 -2.27 -5.86 -8.71
N ARG A 132 -2.85 -5.25 -7.67
CA ARG A 132 -3.22 -3.84 -7.66
C ARG A 132 -2.61 -3.10 -6.47
N LEU A 133 -1.74 -2.14 -6.75
CA LEU A 133 -1.28 -1.16 -5.78
C LEU A 133 -2.23 0.04 -5.84
N ARG A 134 -2.86 0.41 -4.73
CA ARG A 134 -3.90 1.45 -4.74
C ARG A 134 -4.02 2.19 -3.42
N ASN A 135 -4.57 3.40 -3.49
CA ASN A 135 -5.07 4.08 -2.31
C ASN A 135 -6.32 3.38 -1.74
N LYS A 136 -6.73 3.73 -0.51
CA LYS A 136 -7.83 3.07 0.21
C LYS A 136 -9.17 3.12 -0.56
N THR A 137 -9.43 4.20 -1.29
CA THR A 137 -10.66 4.38 -2.09
C THR A 137 -10.62 3.68 -3.44
N GLY A 138 -9.43 3.36 -3.97
CA GLY A 138 -9.26 2.77 -5.29
C GLY A 138 -9.27 3.77 -6.46
N SER A 139 -9.24 5.07 -6.18
CA SER A 139 -9.23 6.13 -7.19
C SER A 139 -7.84 6.39 -7.80
N GLN A 140 -6.78 5.95 -7.13
CA GLN A 140 -5.41 6.01 -7.62
C GLN A 140 -4.80 4.62 -7.50
N PHE A 141 -4.26 4.11 -8.60
CA PHE A 141 -3.73 2.75 -8.63
C PHE A 141 -2.77 2.47 -9.79
N ALA A 142 -1.99 1.40 -9.62
CA ALA A 142 -1.34 0.65 -10.70
C ALA A 142 -1.80 -0.81 -10.61
N TRP A 143 -2.18 -1.41 -11.73
CA TRP A 143 -2.83 -2.72 -11.79
C TRP A 143 -2.29 -3.57 -12.93
N LEU A 144 -1.70 -4.72 -12.59
CA LEU A 144 -1.46 -5.81 -13.52
C LEU A 144 -2.61 -6.81 -13.40
N LYS A 145 -3.48 -6.89 -14.41
CA LYS A 145 -4.67 -7.75 -14.39
C LYS A 145 -4.35 -9.16 -14.89
N ASN A 146 -5.26 -10.09 -14.61
CA ASN A 146 -5.16 -11.50 -15.04
C ASN A 146 -5.69 -11.75 -16.47
N ASP A 147 -6.10 -10.69 -17.16
CA ASP A 147 -6.54 -10.69 -18.56
C ASP A 147 -5.48 -10.02 -19.48
N ASP A 148 -4.23 -9.95 -19.01
CA ASP A 148 -3.08 -9.33 -19.67
C ASP A 148 -3.14 -7.80 -19.84
N SER A 149 -4.20 -7.14 -19.36
CA SER A 149 -4.25 -5.67 -19.35
C SER A 149 -3.49 -5.06 -18.17
N ILE A 150 -2.96 -3.84 -18.40
CA ILE A 150 -2.25 -3.05 -17.39
C ILE A 150 -2.88 -1.67 -17.29
N GLU A 151 -3.11 -1.18 -16.08
CA GLU A 151 -3.74 0.12 -15.84
C GLU A 151 -2.96 0.93 -14.80
N ILE A 152 -2.77 2.22 -15.05
CA ILE A 152 -2.25 3.19 -14.09
C ILE A 152 -3.18 4.41 -14.11
N GLU A 153 -3.75 4.76 -12.96
CA GLU A 153 -4.76 5.83 -12.86
C GLU A 153 -4.56 6.69 -11.62
N ASN A 154 -4.93 7.97 -11.71
CA ASN A 154 -4.93 8.91 -10.59
C ASN A 154 -6.27 9.68 -10.43
N GLY A 155 -7.32 9.25 -11.12
CA GLY A 155 -8.64 9.87 -11.11
C GLY A 155 -8.81 11.07 -12.06
N LEU A 156 -7.72 11.68 -12.54
CA LEU A 156 -7.74 12.74 -13.55
C LEU A 156 -7.23 12.27 -14.91
N GLY A 157 -6.35 11.28 -14.91
CA GLY A 157 -5.85 10.65 -16.12
C GLY A 157 -5.45 9.21 -15.91
N HIS A 158 -5.17 8.55 -17.02
CA HIS A 158 -4.79 7.15 -17.07
C HIS A 158 -3.76 6.86 -18.15
N ILE A 159 -2.96 5.83 -17.89
CA ILE A 159 -2.20 5.09 -18.89
C ILE A 159 -2.71 3.65 -18.81
N ARG A 160 -3.21 3.12 -19.92
CA ARG A 160 -3.73 1.75 -19.99
C ARG A 160 -3.09 1.03 -21.16
N MET A 161 -2.74 -0.23 -20.96
CA MET A 161 -2.33 -1.15 -22.02
C MET A 161 -3.37 -2.27 -22.08
N ALA A 162 -4.05 -2.39 -23.20
CA ALA A 162 -4.98 -3.48 -23.45
C ALA A 162 -4.21 -4.78 -23.73
N ALA A 163 -4.91 -5.91 -23.63
CA ALA A 163 -4.34 -7.24 -23.85
C ALA A 163 -3.79 -7.44 -25.28
N ASP A 164 -4.27 -6.67 -26.25
CA ASP A 164 -3.76 -6.66 -27.63
C ASP A 164 -2.47 -5.83 -27.79
N GLY A 165 -1.99 -5.18 -26.73
CA GLY A 165 -0.82 -4.31 -26.72
C GLY A 165 -1.10 -2.85 -27.06
N THR A 166 -2.35 -2.48 -27.35
CA THR A 166 -2.73 -1.08 -27.56
C THR A 166 -2.58 -0.27 -26.27
N VAL A 167 -1.85 0.84 -26.35
CA VAL A 167 -1.66 1.76 -25.23
C VAL A 167 -2.55 2.99 -25.40
N THR A 168 -3.26 3.37 -24.34
CA THR A 168 -4.08 4.59 -24.28
C THR A 168 -3.60 5.52 -23.16
N ILE A 169 -3.40 6.80 -23.47
CA ILE A 169 -3.10 7.88 -22.52
C ILE A 169 -4.16 8.98 -22.67
N ASN A 170 -5.14 9.05 -21.77
CA ASN A 170 -6.23 10.05 -21.82
C ASN A 170 -6.86 10.20 -23.22
N ASN A 171 -7.07 9.08 -23.93
CA ASN A 171 -7.57 8.95 -25.31
C ASN A 171 -6.55 9.12 -26.46
N VAL A 172 -5.28 9.45 -26.20
CA VAL A 172 -4.21 9.23 -27.19
C VAL A 172 -3.97 7.73 -27.31
N VAL A 173 -4.05 7.20 -28.53
CA VAL A 173 -3.91 5.76 -28.79
C VAL A 173 -2.59 5.49 -29.51
N ILE A 174 -1.84 4.50 -29.03
CA ILE A 174 -0.64 3.97 -29.66
C ILE A 174 -0.86 2.48 -29.91
N THR A 175 -0.90 2.07 -31.18
CA THR A 175 -1.05 0.64 -31.52
C THR A 175 0.27 -0.11 -31.39
N PRO A 176 0.27 -1.46 -31.28
CA PRO A 176 1.50 -2.26 -31.26
C PRO A 176 2.40 -2.05 -32.48
N GLU A 177 1.83 -1.66 -33.62
CA GLU A 177 2.53 -1.36 -34.87
C GLU A 177 3.15 0.05 -34.89
N GLY A 178 2.90 0.85 -33.85
CA GLY A 178 3.46 2.19 -33.70
C GLY A 178 2.62 3.32 -34.30
N LEU A 179 1.38 3.05 -34.73
CA LEU A 179 0.46 4.11 -35.13
C LEU A 179 0.04 4.92 -33.91
N ILE A 180 0.17 6.25 -33.99
CA ILE A 180 -0.27 7.18 -32.95
C ILE A 180 -1.48 7.96 -33.47
N THR A 181 -2.59 7.91 -32.74
CA THR A 181 -3.78 8.72 -33.01
C THR A 181 -4.07 9.62 -31.81
N THR A 182 -4.17 10.92 -32.04
CA THR A 182 -4.59 11.90 -31.03
C THR A 182 -6.03 12.34 -31.32
N PRO A 183 -6.87 12.52 -30.28
CA PRO A 183 -8.24 13.00 -30.46
C PRO A 183 -8.29 14.51 -30.77
N GLU A 184 -7.21 15.22 -30.45
CA GLU A 184 -7.06 16.66 -30.56
C GLU A 184 -5.73 16.99 -31.27
N ASN A 185 -5.58 18.27 -31.62
CA ASN A 185 -4.40 18.86 -32.24
C ASN A 185 -3.09 18.53 -31.49
N ILE A 186 -2.03 18.27 -32.26
CA ILE A 186 -0.66 18.14 -31.73
C ILE A 186 0.00 19.52 -31.79
N VAL A 187 0.61 19.96 -30.69
CA VAL A 187 1.34 21.23 -30.63
C VAL A 187 2.84 21.02 -30.44
N TRP A 188 3.65 21.82 -31.14
CA TRP A 188 5.12 21.85 -31.04
C TRP A 188 5.62 23.23 -30.65
N GLY A 189 6.90 23.32 -30.29
CA GLY A 189 7.56 24.59 -29.96
C GLY A 189 6.94 25.29 -28.75
N ASP A 190 6.65 24.54 -27.68
CA ASP A 190 6.01 25.05 -26.46
C ASP A 190 4.61 25.66 -26.71
N GLY A 191 3.83 25.01 -27.58
CA GLY A 191 2.47 25.45 -27.92
C GLY A 191 2.39 26.47 -29.06
N ALA A 192 3.53 26.90 -29.62
CA ALA A 192 3.55 27.92 -30.68
C ALA A 192 3.13 27.41 -32.06
N ILE A 193 3.28 26.11 -32.34
CA ILE A 193 3.04 25.53 -33.66
C ILE A 193 1.96 24.45 -33.54
N SER A 194 0.84 24.62 -34.24
CA SER A 194 -0.25 23.64 -34.31
C SER A 194 -0.07 22.68 -35.49
N GLY A 195 -0.33 21.39 -35.28
CA GLY A 195 -0.40 20.38 -36.34
C GLY A 195 -1.48 20.65 -37.36
N GLU A 196 -2.62 21.12 -36.90
CA GLU A 196 -3.79 21.39 -37.75
C GLU A 196 -3.67 22.73 -38.48
N ASP A 197 -3.13 23.76 -37.83
CA ASP A 197 -3.22 25.15 -38.30
C ASP A 197 -1.87 25.79 -38.70
N HIS A 198 -0.74 25.08 -38.63
CA HIS A 198 0.54 25.68 -38.99
C HIS A 198 0.57 26.15 -40.44
N VAL A 199 1.30 27.24 -40.66
CA VAL A 199 1.51 27.84 -41.98
C VAL A 199 3.00 27.94 -42.28
N HIS A 200 3.34 27.94 -43.57
CA HIS A 200 4.69 28.17 -44.04
C HIS A 200 4.81 29.61 -44.58
N SER A 201 5.74 30.39 -44.05
CA SER A 201 6.03 31.76 -44.52
C SER A 201 7.21 31.81 -45.50
N GLY A 202 7.33 32.89 -46.27
CA GLY A 202 8.47 33.09 -47.19
C GLY A 202 8.34 32.34 -48.51
N VAL A 203 7.10 32.12 -48.97
CA VAL A 203 6.76 31.44 -50.22
C VAL A 203 6.09 32.43 -51.19
N ASP A 204 6.30 32.25 -52.50
CA ASP A 204 5.53 32.90 -53.56
C ASP A 204 4.36 31.99 -53.97
N PRO A 205 3.11 32.28 -53.54
CA PRO A 205 1.99 31.39 -53.78
C PRO A 205 1.58 31.37 -55.27
N GLY A 206 1.55 30.17 -55.86
CA GLY A 206 0.95 29.92 -57.17
C GLY A 206 -0.56 29.63 -57.08
N ALA A 207 -1.22 29.44 -58.23
CA ALA A 207 -2.65 29.14 -58.29
C ALA A 207 -3.03 27.68 -57.94
N GLY A 208 -2.05 26.81 -57.69
CA GLY A 208 -2.27 25.38 -57.40
C GLY A 208 -2.26 25.07 -55.91
N ASN A 209 -2.92 23.98 -55.52
CA ASN A 209 -2.82 23.40 -54.18
C ASN A 209 -1.70 22.35 -54.15
N SER A 210 -1.02 22.20 -53.00
CA SER A 210 0.10 21.26 -52.82
C SER A 210 -0.27 19.79 -52.99
N GLY A 211 -1.57 19.46 -53.07
CA GLY A 211 -2.04 18.09 -52.95
C GLY A 211 -1.83 17.56 -51.53
N PRO A 212 -2.19 16.28 -51.28
CA PRO A 212 -1.86 15.61 -50.02
C PRO A 212 -0.34 15.49 -49.87
N PRO A 213 0.19 15.52 -48.63
CA PRO A 213 1.58 15.14 -48.36
C PRO A 213 1.88 13.75 -48.95
N VAL A 214 3.03 13.59 -49.59
CA VAL A 214 3.53 12.31 -50.15
C VAL A 214 4.66 11.73 -49.33
#